data_AF-A0A7X9EY13-F1
#
_entry.id   AF-A0A7X9EY13-F1
#
_cell.length_a   1.000
_cell.length_b   1.000
_cell.length_c   1.000
_cell.angle_alpha   90.00
_cell.angle_beta   90.00
_cell.angle_gamma   90.00
#
_symmetry.space_group_name_H-M   'P 1'
#
loop_
_entity.id
_entity.type
_entity.pdbx_description
1 polymer ?
#
loop_
_entity_poly.entity_id
_entity_poly.type
_entity_poly.pdbx_seq_one_letter_code
_entity_poly.pdbx_strand_id
1 'polypeptide(L)'
;MGRFLLSLSNAFSEKYLRSDQIDAFVQSESRSLLGEIRQKGFSSFLPAEQERILRIQRLMPSLGVEFSLPDQPDKKNVTSTVPEGENWRTALPDGRVINKGVLVYPCAGNLLAILESGKGKNVFLDENMELLLRHVEVKREGALAHFSRSVSKEEHWQERCSFVVLFCRYAQRKDDWRFLNAALKLSGWLWEEYRRPFSTLDALDLLMALVEQEAALQEMQTC
;
A
#
# COMPACT_ATOMS: atom_id res chain seq x y z
N MET A 1 -0.48 -14.30 -42.01
CA MET A 1 -1.25 -13.62 -40.94
C MET A 1 -0.77 -14.10 -39.55
N GLY A 2 0.46 -13.76 -39.14
CA GLY A 2 1.03 -14.25 -37.86
C GLY A 2 1.65 -13.19 -36.96
N ARG A 3 1.93 -11.99 -37.47
CA ARG A 3 2.60 -10.91 -36.72
C ARG A 3 1.66 -9.99 -35.94
N PHE A 4 0.38 -9.90 -36.34
CA PHE A 4 -0.59 -9.00 -35.71
C PHE A 4 -1.19 -9.58 -34.41
N LEU A 5 -1.24 -10.91 -34.29
CA LEU A 5 -1.71 -11.59 -33.07
C LEU A 5 -0.63 -11.64 -31.98
N LEU A 6 0.65 -11.73 -32.37
CA LEU A 6 1.77 -11.66 -31.42
C LEU A 6 1.96 -10.23 -30.85
N SER A 7 1.70 -9.17 -31.64
CA SER A 7 1.73 -7.79 -31.13
C SER A 7 0.57 -7.49 -30.18
N LEU A 8 -0.57 -8.16 -30.32
CA LEU A 8 -1.68 -8.07 -29.36
C LEU A 8 -1.39 -8.87 -28.09
N SER A 9 -0.73 -10.03 -28.17
CA SER A 9 -0.33 -10.76 -26.96
C SER A 9 0.67 -9.98 -26.09
N ASN A 10 1.54 -9.17 -26.70
CA ASN A 10 2.42 -8.23 -25.97
C ASN A 10 1.69 -6.97 -25.49
N ALA A 11 0.53 -6.63 -26.05
CA ALA A 11 -0.34 -5.55 -25.55
C ALA A 11 -1.21 -5.99 -24.35
N PHE A 12 -1.35 -7.31 -24.15
CA PHE A 12 -2.05 -7.92 -23.01
C PHE A 12 -1.12 -8.57 -21.99
N SER A 13 0.21 -8.59 -22.22
CA SER A 13 1.16 -8.90 -21.15
C SER A 13 1.23 -7.68 -20.24
N GLU A 14 0.38 -7.64 -19.22
CA GLU A 14 0.51 -6.69 -18.12
C GLU A 14 1.95 -6.81 -17.60
N LYS A 15 2.75 -5.79 -17.87
CA LYS A 15 4.16 -5.77 -17.50
C LYS A 15 4.21 -5.35 -16.03
N TYR A 16 4.02 -6.32 -15.14
CA TYR A 16 4.30 -6.12 -13.72
C TYR A 16 5.73 -5.62 -13.54
N LEU A 17 5.96 -4.92 -12.43
CA LEU A 17 7.32 -4.52 -12.08
C LEU A 17 8.19 -5.78 -12.02
N ARG A 18 9.40 -5.68 -12.57
CA ARG A 18 10.30 -6.83 -12.52
C ARG A 18 10.81 -6.98 -11.09
N SER A 19 10.77 -8.20 -10.57
CA SER A 19 11.16 -8.53 -9.19
C SER A 19 12.59 -8.07 -8.88
N ASP A 20 13.53 -8.16 -9.82
CA ASP A 20 14.90 -7.66 -9.66
C ASP A 20 14.98 -6.15 -9.38
N GLN A 21 14.08 -5.36 -9.98
CA GLN A 21 13.99 -3.92 -9.75
C GLN A 21 13.38 -3.59 -8.39
N ILE A 22 12.39 -4.37 -7.95
CA ILE A 22 11.80 -4.24 -6.61
C ILE A 22 12.88 -4.56 -5.57
N ASP A 23 13.55 -5.70 -5.70
CA ASP A 23 14.57 -6.15 -4.76
C ASP A 23 15.70 -5.12 -4.60
N ALA A 24 16.22 -4.60 -5.73
CA ALA A 24 17.26 -3.59 -5.71
C ALA A 24 16.83 -2.31 -4.99
N PHE A 25 15.57 -1.88 -5.19
CA PHE A 25 15.02 -0.70 -4.53
C PHE A 25 14.75 -0.93 -3.05
N VAL A 26 14.14 -2.05 -2.69
CA VAL A 26 13.92 -2.44 -1.29
C VAL A 26 15.25 -2.47 -0.54
N GLN A 27 16.31 -3.00 -1.15
CA GLN A 27 17.65 -2.99 -0.57
C GLN A 27 18.28 -1.59 -0.50
N SER A 28 18.16 -0.76 -1.53
CA SER A 28 18.78 0.58 -1.53
C SER A 28 18.10 1.51 -0.52
N GLU A 29 16.77 1.58 -0.56
CA GLU A 29 15.99 2.49 0.28
C GLU A 29 15.98 2.05 1.73
N SER A 30 15.97 0.74 2.02
CA SER A 30 16.11 0.27 3.40
C SER A 30 17.47 0.63 4.01
N ARG A 31 18.56 0.56 3.24
CA ARG A 31 19.88 1.01 3.71
C ARG A 31 19.92 2.52 3.92
N SER A 32 19.31 3.29 3.02
CA SER A 32 19.19 4.75 3.15
C SER A 32 18.43 5.12 4.43
N LEU A 33 17.27 4.51 4.63
CA LEU A 33 16.42 4.68 5.81
C LEU A 33 17.14 4.31 7.11
N LEU A 34 17.86 3.19 7.15
CA LEU A 34 18.67 2.81 8.32
C LEU A 34 19.79 3.81 8.58
N GLY A 35 20.43 4.33 7.54
CA GLY A 35 21.44 5.39 7.66
C GLY A 35 20.86 6.65 8.28
N GLU A 36 19.68 7.07 7.84
CA GLU A 36 18.97 8.22 8.38
C GLU A 36 18.57 8.03 9.84
N ILE A 37 18.00 6.86 10.19
CA ILE A 37 17.64 6.52 11.56
C ILE A 37 18.87 6.52 12.48
N ARG A 38 20.02 6.02 12.01
CA ARG A 38 21.28 6.05 12.77
C ARG A 38 21.80 7.47 12.99
N GLN A 39 21.57 8.38 12.05
CA GLN A 39 22.04 9.76 12.13
C GLN A 39 21.12 10.65 12.98
N LYS A 40 19.81 10.56 12.78
CA LYS A 40 18.82 11.47 13.38
C LYS A 40 18.11 10.88 14.61
N GLY A 41 18.15 9.55 14.77
CA GLY A 41 17.42 8.79 15.78
C GLY A 41 16.00 8.46 15.34
N PHE A 42 15.47 7.31 15.74
CA PHE A 42 14.10 6.88 15.39
C PHE A 42 13.02 7.87 15.89
N SER A 43 13.25 8.52 17.02
CA SER A 43 12.34 9.51 17.61
C SER A 43 12.25 10.82 16.82
N SER A 44 13.12 11.06 15.83
CA SER A 44 13.03 12.26 14.98
C SER A 44 11.91 12.18 13.93
N PHE A 45 11.41 10.98 13.66
CA PHE A 45 10.35 10.73 12.68
C PHE A 45 8.98 11.01 13.30
N LEU A 46 8.01 11.40 12.46
CA LEU A 46 6.63 11.57 12.88
C LEU A 46 6.02 10.23 13.32
N PRO A 47 5.02 10.20 14.22
CA PRO A 47 4.40 8.95 14.68
C PRO A 47 3.90 8.04 13.55
N ALA A 48 3.33 8.61 12.50
CA ALA A 48 2.88 7.85 11.32
C ALA A 48 4.05 7.22 10.55
N GLU A 49 5.18 7.93 10.41
CA GLU A 49 6.38 7.41 9.75
C GLU A 49 7.02 6.31 10.59
N GLN A 50 7.09 6.49 11.91
CA GLN A 50 7.55 5.49 12.86
C GLN A 50 6.78 4.18 12.73
N GLU A 51 5.45 4.25 12.60
CA GLU A 51 4.61 3.07 12.38
C GLU A 51 4.97 2.34 11.08
N ARG A 52 5.17 3.07 9.98
CA ARG A 52 5.62 2.50 8.69
C ARG A 52 7.00 1.84 8.81
N ILE A 53 7.94 2.51 9.46
CA ILE A 53 9.31 2.00 9.67
C ILE A 53 9.27 0.69 10.47
N LEU A 54 8.49 0.63 11.55
CA LEU A 54 8.32 -0.59 12.34
C LEU A 54 7.62 -1.70 11.56
N ARG A 55 6.75 -1.35 10.62
CA ARG A 55 6.09 -2.32 9.73
C ARG A 55 7.06 -2.89 8.71
N ILE A 56 7.86 -2.03 8.07
CA ILE A 56 8.95 -2.43 7.18
C ILE A 56 9.91 -3.37 7.92
N GLN A 57 10.39 -2.97 9.11
CA GLN A 57 11.27 -3.80 9.94
C GLN A 57 10.72 -5.20 10.20
N ARG A 58 9.40 -5.31 10.46
CA ARG A 58 8.76 -6.61 10.75
C ARG A 58 8.74 -7.55 9.55
N LEU A 59 8.66 -7.03 8.34
CA LEU A 59 8.50 -7.81 7.11
C LEU A 59 9.84 -8.09 6.39
N MET A 60 10.83 -7.22 6.56
CA MET A 60 12.14 -7.38 5.92
C MET A 60 12.79 -8.77 6.11
N PRO A 61 12.70 -9.42 7.29
CA PRO A 61 13.27 -10.77 7.46
C PRO A 61 12.66 -11.84 6.56
N SER A 62 11.34 -11.78 6.26
CA SER A 62 10.73 -12.76 5.34
C SER A 62 11.26 -12.58 3.92
N LEU A 63 11.65 -11.36 3.56
CA LEU A 63 12.28 -11.03 2.28
C LEU A 63 13.79 -11.31 2.25
N GLY A 64 14.37 -11.87 3.32
CA GLY A 64 15.81 -12.15 3.41
C GLY A 64 16.68 -10.91 3.53
N VAL A 65 16.11 -9.75 3.91
CA VAL A 65 16.84 -8.50 4.11
C VAL A 65 17.03 -8.25 5.60
N GLU A 66 18.28 -8.09 6.03
CA GLU A 66 18.59 -7.73 7.42
C GLU A 66 18.23 -6.26 7.68
N PHE A 67 17.25 -6.04 8.56
CA PHE A 67 16.81 -4.71 8.96
C PHE A 67 16.66 -4.63 10.48
N SER A 68 17.67 -4.09 11.14
CA SER A 68 17.72 -3.99 12.60
C SER A 68 17.82 -2.53 13.03
N LEU A 69 16.80 -2.04 13.74
CA LEU A 69 16.83 -0.70 14.32
C LEU A 69 17.84 -0.62 15.47
N PRO A 70 18.62 0.47 15.58
CA PRO A 70 19.61 0.64 16.65
C PRO A 70 18.97 0.67 18.05
N ASP A 71 17.83 1.34 18.16
CA ASP A 71 17.03 1.45 19.38
C ASP A 71 15.67 0.83 19.09
N GLN A 72 15.41 -0.38 19.60
CA GLN A 72 14.05 -0.92 19.54
C GLN A 72 13.18 -0.11 20.50
N PRO A 73 12.17 0.63 20.02
CA PRO A 73 11.24 1.28 20.93
C PRO A 73 10.53 0.20 21.74
N ASP A 74 10.42 0.38 23.06
CA ASP A 74 9.55 -0.45 23.88
C ASP A 74 8.17 -0.50 23.23
N LYS A 75 7.67 -1.72 22.96
CA LYS A 75 6.39 -2.00 22.26
C LYS A 75 5.17 -1.24 22.82
N LYS A 76 5.30 -0.54 23.94
CA LYS A 76 4.26 0.19 24.66
C LYS A 76 4.06 1.65 24.23
N ASN A 77 4.98 2.27 23.48
CA ASN A 77 4.94 3.73 23.26
C ASN A 77 4.52 4.19 21.86
N VAL A 78 4.31 3.28 20.90
CA VAL A 78 3.66 3.67 19.64
C VAL A 78 2.17 3.51 19.86
N THR A 79 1.55 4.57 20.36
CA THR A 79 0.10 4.70 20.38
C THR A 79 -0.35 4.69 18.92
N SER A 80 -0.75 3.52 18.40
CA SER A 80 -1.53 3.45 17.18
C SER A 80 -2.72 4.37 17.40
N THR A 81 -2.72 5.54 16.76
CA THR A 81 -3.91 6.38 16.67
C THR A 81 -4.86 5.62 15.78
N VAL A 82 -5.55 4.64 16.37
CA VAL A 82 -6.72 3.99 15.78
C VAL A 82 -7.65 5.15 15.42
N PRO A 83 -7.86 5.46 14.14
CA PRO A 83 -8.81 6.49 13.77
C PRO A 83 -10.15 6.08 14.35
N GLU A 84 -10.96 7.05 14.78
CA GLU A 84 -12.30 6.85 15.33
C GLU A 84 -13.21 6.14 14.30
N GLY A 85 -13.05 4.82 14.16
CA GLY A 85 -13.54 4.06 13.02
C GLY A 85 -15.07 4.02 12.93
N GLU A 86 -15.75 4.14 14.06
CA GLU A 86 -17.21 4.17 14.08
C GLU A 86 -17.75 5.56 13.69
N ASN A 87 -17.14 6.64 14.18
CA ASN A 87 -17.54 8.01 13.82
C ASN A 87 -17.33 8.25 12.32
N TRP A 88 -16.15 7.89 11.80
CA TRP A 88 -15.87 8.00 10.36
C TRP A 88 -16.84 7.17 9.51
N ARG A 89 -17.12 5.92 9.91
CA ARG A 89 -18.04 5.04 9.17
C ARG A 89 -19.45 5.60 9.10
N THR A 90 -19.96 6.15 10.21
CA THR A 90 -21.31 6.76 10.25
C THR A 90 -21.43 8.04 9.42
N ALA A 91 -20.31 8.72 9.14
CA ALA A 91 -20.26 9.91 8.32
C ALA A 91 -20.20 9.61 6.80
N LEU A 92 -20.08 8.35 6.39
CA LEU A 92 -19.98 7.99 4.97
C LEU A 92 -21.35 8.10 4.27
N PRO A 93 -21.42 8.83 3.14
CA PRO A 93 -22.63 8.86 2.32
C PRO A 93 -22.89 7.45 1.77
N ASP A 94 -24.10 6.94 2.02
CA ASP A 94 -24.58 5.60 1.65
C ASP A 94 -23.71 4.44 2.17
N GLY A 95 -22.89 4.67 3.20
CA GLY A 95 -21.97 3.65 3.74
C GLY A 95 -20.86 3.23 2.77
N ARG A 96 -20.53 4.09 1.80
CA ARG A 96 -19.54 3.80 0.75
C ARG A 96 -18.35 4.72 0.83
N VAL A 97 -17.16 4.15 0.66
CA VAL A 97 -15.91 4.90 0.56
C VAL A 97 -15.67 5.49 -0.83
N ILE A 98 -16.44 5.06 -1.83
CA ILE A 98 -16.36 5.55 -3.19
C ILE A 98 -17.75 5.87 -3.75
N ASN A 99 -17.90 7.09 -4.27
CA ASN A 99 -19.15 7.58 -4.81
C ASN A 99 -18.92 8.25 -6.16
N LYS A 100 -19.53 7.71 -7.21
CA LYS A 100 -19.40 8.19 -8.61
C LYS A 100 -17.92 8.36 -9.06
N GLY A 101 -17.03 7.50 -8.56
CA GLY A 101 -15.60 7.53 -8.86
C GLY A 101 -14.78 8.53 -8.05
N VAL A 102 -15.36 9.13 -7.01
CA VAL A 102 -14.67 9.99 -6.04
C VAL A 102 -14.51 9.23 -4.73
N LEU A 103 -13.27 9.11 -4.24
CA LEU A 103 -12.97 8.46 -2.96
C LEU A 103 -13.14 9.41 -1.79
N VAL A 104 -13.64 8.91 -0.67
CA VAL A 104 -13.56 9.62 0.60
C VAL A 104 -12.10 9.67 1.05
N TYR A 105 -11.67 10.77 1.68
CA TYR A 105 -10.34 10.87 2.28
C TYR A 105 -10.43 11.22 3.77
N PRO A 106 -9.62 10.59 4.65
CA PRO A 106 -8.80 9.41 4.39
C PRO A 106 -9.66 8.15 4.33
N CYS A 107 -9.26 7.16 3.54
CA CYS A 107 -10.00 5.91 3.33
C CYS A 107 -9.14 4.68 3.58
N ALA A 108 -7.97 4.59 2.94
CA ALA A 108 -7.13 3.40 2.99
C ALA A 108 -6.74 3.05 4.43
N GLY A 109 -6.24 4.04 5.19
CA GLY A 109 -5.89 3.87 6.60
C GLY A 109 -7.08 3.48 7.49
N ASN A 110 -8.27 4.02 7.23
CA ASN A 110 -9.47 3.71 8.01
C ASN A 110 -9.95 2.27 7.75
N LEU A 111 -9.97 1.84 6.48
CA LEU A 111 -10.30 0.46 6.14
C LEU A 111 -9.24 -0.52 6.67
N LEU A 112 -7.96 -0.15 6.65
CA LEU A 112 -6.88 -0.95 7.20
C LEU A 112 -7.02 -1.12 8.71
N ALA A 113 -7.34 -0.04 9.44
CA ALA A 113 -7.61 -0.13 10.88
C ALA A 113 -8.80 -1.06 11.19
N ILE A 114 -9.86 -1.01 10.37
CA ILE A 114 -11.00 -1.93 10.50
C ILE A 114 -10.57 -3.38 10.26
N LEU A 115 -9.78 -3.63 9.21
CA LEU A 115 -9.23 -4.94 8.88
C LEU A 115 -8.37 -5.51 10.02
N GLU A 116 -7.51 -4.68 10.60
CA GLU A 116 -6.57 -5.06 11.67
C GLU A 116 -7.26 -5.22 13.04
N SER A 117 -8.40 -4.57 13.26
CA SER A 117 -9.20 -4.72 14.50
C SER A 117 -9.68 -6.15 14.76
N GLY A 118 -9.61 -7.05 13.76
CA GLY A 118 -9.83 -8.48 13.95
C GLY A 118 -11.29 -8.89 14.17
N LYS A 119 -12.25 -7.95 14.17
CA LYS A 119 -13.66 -8.20 14.44
C LYS A 119 -14.34 -8.99 13.31
N GLY A 120 -14.28 -10.33 13.37
CA GLY A 120 -15.16 -11.26 12.65
C GLY A 120 -15.39 -10.99 11.16
N LYS A 121 -16.53 -11.47 10.62
CA LYS A 121 -17.00 -11.06 9.29
C LYS A 121 -17.49 -9.62 9.38
N ASN A 122 -16.90 -8.72 8.60
CA ASN A 122 -17.30 -7.32 8.53
C ASN A 122 -17.88 -7.03 7.15
N VAL A 123 -19.22 -7.06 7.06
CA VAL A 123 -19.96 -6.86 5.80
C VAL A 123 -19.61 -5.52 5.14
N PHE A 124 -19.48 -4.45 5.93
CA PHE A 124 -19.11 -3.13 5.41
C PHE A 124 -17.73 -3.13 4.77
N LEU A 125 -16.74 -3.77 5.42
CA LEU A 125 -15.39 -3.89 4.86
C LEU A 125 -15.43 -4.68 3.56
N ASP A 126 -16.08 -5.84 3.56
CA ASP A 126 -16.13 -6.74 2.40
C ASP A 126 -16.82 -6.06 1.19
N GLU A 127 -17.93 -5.35 1.40
CA GLU A 127 -18.62 -4.60 0.36
C GLU A 127 -17.76 -3.46 -0.20
N ASN A 128 -17.09 -2.69 0.66
CA ASN A 128 -16.24 -1.58 0.21
C ASN A 128 -14.98 -2.07 -0.49
N MET A 129 -14.38 -3.19 -0.06
CA MET A 129 -13.23 -3.79 -0.73
C MET A 129 -13.61 -4.27 -2.14
N GLU A 130 -14.75 -4.94 -2.32
CA GLU A 130 -15.23 -5.33 -3.65
C GLU A 130 -15.53 -4.13 -4.56
N LEU A 131 -16.10 -3.05 -4.00
CA LEU A 131 -16.32 -1.81 -4.75
C LEU A 131 -15.00 -1.18 -5.21
N LEU A 132 -14.00 -1.14 -4.32
CA LEU A 132 -12.66 -0.62 -4.62
C LEU A 132 -11.94 -1.47 -5.67
N LEU A 133 -12.00 -2.79 -5.55
CA LEU A 133 -11.41 -3.72 -6.52
C LEU A 133 -11.95 -3.46 -7.92
N ARG A 134 -13.29 -3.46 -8.07
CA ARG A 134 -13.94 -3.17 -9.36
C ARG A 134 -13.56 -1.79 -9.88
N HIS A 135 -13.44 -0.81 -9.00
CA HIS A 135 -13.04 0.53 -9.39
C HIS A 135 -11.62 0.56 -9.97
N VAL A 136 -10.67 -0.10 -9.31
CA VAL A 136 -9.28 -0.23 -9.78
C VAL A 136 -9.21 -0.97 -11.11
N GLU A 137 -9.95 -2.07 -11.26
CA GLU A 137 -9.99 -2.84 -12.52
C GLU A 137 -10.54 -2.03 -13.70
N VAL A 138 -11.57 -1.22 -13.47
CA VAL A 138 -12.23 -0.44 -14.52
C VAL A 138 -11.47 0.85 -14.85
N LYS A 139 -11.04 1.60 -13.84
CA LYS A 139 -10.43 2.93 -14.02
C LYS A 139 -8.91 2.89 -14.15
N ARG A 140 -8.28 1.77 -13.79
CA ARG A 140 -6.83 1.54 -13.91
C ARG A 140 -6.04 2.66 -13.22
N GLU A 141 -5.04 3.24 -13.89
CA GLU A 141 -4.21 4.35 -13.37
C GLU A 141 -5.03 5.53 -12.83
N GLY A 142 -6.24 5.76 -13.36
CA GLY A 142 -7.13 6.83 -12.91
C GLY A 142 -7.98 6.50 -11.69
N ALA A 143 -7.91 5.27 -11.15
CA ALA A 143 -8.81 4.79 -10.09
C ALA A 143 -8.66 5.56 -8.77
N LEU A 144 -7.47 6.06 -8.46
CA LEU A 144 -7.19 6.77 -7.20
C LEU A 144 -6.84 8.25 -7.46
N ALA A 145 -7.37 8.83 -8.54
CA ALA A 145 -7.06 10.20 -8.93
C ALA A 145 -7.85 11.25 -8.16
N HIS A 146 -9.08 10.93 -7.75
CA HIS A 146 -10.04 11.93 -7.23
C HIS A 146 -10.51 11.62 -5.81
N PHE A 147 -10.39 12.62 -4.95
CA PHE A 147 -10.83 12.56 -3.55
C PHE A 147 -11.94 13.58 -3.27
N SER A 148 -12.75 13.29 -2.25
CA SER A 148 -13.93 14.08 -1.86
C SER A 148 -13.58 15.47 -1.30
N ARG A 149 -12.32 15.65 -0.88
CA ARG A 149 -11.75 16.91 -0.41
C ARG A 149 -10.50 17.24 -1.21
N SER A 150 -10.07 18.50 -1.17
CA SER A 150 -8.74 18.87 -1.67
C SER A 150 -7.67 18.19 -0.81
N VAL A 151 -6.78 17.44 -1.44
CA VAL A 151 -5.65 16.77 -0.81
C VAL A 151 -4.35 17.31 -1.40
N SER A 152 -3.30 17.42 -0.59
CA SER A 152 -1.97 17.77 -1.10
C SER A 152 -1.40 16.64 -1.99
N LYS A 153 -0.32 16.94 -2.72
CA LYS A 153 0.36 15.93 -3.55
C LYS A 153 0.93 14.80 -2.68
N GLU A 154 1.47 15.15 -1.52
CA GLU A 154 2.05 14.24 -0.54
C GLU A 154 0.95 13.37 0.10
N GLU A 155 -0.18 13.97 0.52
CA GLU A 155 -1.34 13.23 1.01
C GLU A 155 -1.89 12.25 -0.04
N HIS A 156 -1.97 12.68 -1.30
CA HIS A 156 -2.43 11.86 -2.41
C HIS A 156 -1.51 10.65 -2.64
N TRP A 157 -0.19 10.89 -2.63
CA TRP A 157 0.83 9.85 -2.77
C TRP A 157 0.75 8.82 -1.64
N GLN A 158 0.73 9.30 -0.40
CA GLN A 158 0.66 8.49 0.80
C GLN A 158 -0.60 7.60 0.80
N GLU A 159 -1.76 8.18 0.46
CA GLU A 159 -3.02 7.45 0.42
C GLU A 159 -3.00 6.35 -0.65
N ARG A 160 -2.44 6.62 -1.84
CA ARG A 160 -2.30 5.62 -2.90
C ARG A 160 -1.37 4.48 -2.53
N CYS A 161 -0.24 4.76 -1.89
CA CYS A 161 0.63 3.72 -1.34
C CYS A 161 -0.09 2.91 -0.25
N SER A 162 -0.91 3.56 0.57
CA SER A 162 -1.71 2.90 1.61
C SER A 162 -2.77 1.95 1.03
N PHE A 163 -3.31 2.23 -0.16
CA PHE A 163 -4.21 1.29 -0.85
C PHE A 163 -3.51 -0.01 -1.26
N VAL A 164 -2.23 0.04 -1.66
CA VAL A 164 -1.44 -1.18 -1.93
C VAL A 164 -1.38 -2.04 -0.67
N VAL A 165 -1.02 -1.44 0.46
CA VAL A 165 -0.96 -2.15 1.76
C VAL A 165 -2.31 -2.74 2.12
N LEU A 166 -3.39 -1.96 2.00
CA LEU A 166 -4.75 -2.42 2.28
C LEU A 166 -5.12 -3.65 1.43
N PHE A 167 -4.85 -3.61 0.12
CA PHE A 167 -5.16 -4.72 -0.77
C PHE A 167 -4.33 -5.96 -0.46
N CYS A 168 -3.04 -5.82 -0.17
CA CYS A 168 -2.17 -6.93 0.23
C CYS A 168 -2.69 -7.62 1.48
N ARG A 169 -3.00 -6.84 2.54
CA ARG A 169 -3.51 -7.38 3.80
C ARG A 169 -4.88 -8.03 3.67
N TYR A 170 -5.75 -7.44 2.85
CA TYR A 170 -7.06 -8.02 2.61
C TYR A 170 -6.94 -9.33 1.81
N ALA A 171 -6.06 -9.38 0.80
CA ALA A 171 -5.77 -10.58 0.03
C ALA A 171 -5.30 -11.73 0.93
N GLN A 172 -4.30 -11.49 1.78
CA GLN A 172 -3.80 -12.48 2.73
C GLN A 172 -4.90 -12.98 3.67
N ARG A 173 -5.69 -12.07 4.25
CA ARG A 173 -6.73 -12.45 5.22
C ARG A 173 -7.86 -13.25 4.60
N LYS A 174 -8.18 -13.01 3.33
CA LYS A 174 -9.29 -13.66 2.62
C LYS A 174 -8.85 -14.78 1.70
N ASP A 175 -7.54 -14.97 1.55
CA ASP A 175 -6.93 -15.85 0.57
C ASP A 175 -7.46 -15.58 -0.86
N ASP A 176 -7.51 -14.29 -1.23
CA ASP A 176 -8.09 -13.84 -2.50
C ASP A 176 -7.07 -13.10 -3.38
N TRP A 177 -6.59 -13.82 -4.38
CA TRP A 177 -5.59 -13.37 -5.36
C TRP A 177 -6.01 -12.16 -6.20
N ARG A 178 -7.32 -11.89 -6.34
CA ARG A 178 -7.78 -10.72 -7.13
C ARG A 178 -7.29 -9.42 -6.49
N PHE A 179 -7.30 -9.35 -5.17
CA PHE A 179 -6.84 -8.17 -4.43
C PHE A 179 -5.32 -8.04 -4.47
N LEU A 180 -4.56 -9.13 -4.37
CA LEU A 180 -3.11 -9.09 -4.54
C LEU A 180 -2.74 -8.64 -5.96
N ASN A 181 -3.47 -9.09 -6.98
CA ASN A 181 -3.26 -8.63 -8.35
C ASN A 181 -3.56 -7.12 -8.52
N ALA A 182 -4.60 -6.61 -7.88
CA ALA A 182 -4.86 -5.17 -7.84
C ALA A 182 -3.73 -4.39 -7.16
N ALA A 183 -3.17 -4.91 -6.05
CA ALA A 183 -2.01 -4.32 -5.40
C ALA A 183 -0.79 -4.29 -6.33
N LEU A 184 -0.48 -5.39 -7.02
CA LEU A 184 0.62 -5.49 -7.99
C LEU A 184 0.51 -4.46 -9.12
N LYS A 185 -0.70 -4.24 -9.64
CA LYS A 185 -0.96 -3.22 -10.67
C LYS A 185 -0.76 -1.81 -10.13
N LEU A 186 -1.29 -1.53 -8.96
CA LEU A 186 -1.16 -0.22 -8.31
C LEU A 186 0.31 0.12 -8.05
N SER A 187 1.09 -0.82 -7.51
CA SER A 187 2.52 -0.63 -7.30
C SER A 187 3.28 -0.37 -8.60
N GLY A 188 2.91 -1.06 -9.69
CA GLY A 188 3.46 -0.79 -11.02
C GLY A 188 3.27 0.67 -11.46
N TRP A 189 2.05 1.19 -11.31
CA TRP A 189 1.76 2.60 -11.65
C TRP A 189 2.47 3.59 -10.72
N LEU A 190 2.51 3.30 -9.42
CA LEU A 190 3.20 4.15 -8.44
C LEU A 190 4.70 4.20 -8.71
N TRP A 191 5.30 3.08 -9.10
CA TRP A 191 6.70 3.03 -9.47
C TRP A 191 7.04 3.92 -10.66
N GLU A 192 6.22 3.86 -11.72
CA GLU A 192 6.41 4.71 -12.90
C GLU A 192 6.34 6.19 -12.55
N GLU A 193 5.46 6.57 -11.62
CA GLU A 193 5.33 7.93 -11.12
C GLU A 193 6.52 8.37 -10.26
N TYR A 194 6.97 7.52 -9.34
CA TYR A 194 8.13 7.77 -8.49
C TYR A 194 9.42 7.96 -9.30
N ARG A 195 9.60 7.19 -10.38
CA ARG A 195 10.81 7.25 -11.23
C ARG A 195 10.79 8.36 -12.27
N ARG A 196 9.75 9.19 -12.34
CA ARG A 196 9.74 10.34 -13.26
C ARG A 196 10.89 11.30 -12.93
N PRO A 197 11.53 11.90 -13.95
CA PRO A 197 12.49 12.96 -13.71
C PRO A 197 11.89 14.05 -12.81
N PHE A 198 12.66 14.52 -11.82
CA PHE A 198 12.23 15.55 -10.87
C PHE A 198 11.06 15.15 -9.96
N SER A 199 10.83 13.86 -9.76
CA SER A 199 9.92 13.41 -8.70
C SER A 199 10.43 13.88 -7.33
N THR A 200 9.51 14.46 -6.56
CA THR A 200 9.73 14.91 -5.17
C THR A 200 8.99 14.01 -4.18
N LEU A 201 8.58 12.82 -4.63
CA LEU A 201 7.76 11.90 -3.85
C LEU A 201 8.61 11.17 -2.81
N ASP A 202 8.06 11.00 -1.62
CA ASP A 202 8.74 10.30 -0.53
C ASP A 202 8.89 8.80 -0.86
N ALA A 203 10.10 8.29 -0.66
CA ALA A 203 10.43 6.89 -0.85
C ALA A 203 9.87 5.98 0.25
N LEU A 204 9.64 6.50 1.47
CA LEU A 204 9.20 5.70 2.62
C LEU A 204 7.84 5.03 2.37
N ASP A 205 6.89 5.77 1.81
CA ASP A 205 5.55 5.24 1.49
C ASP A 205 5.59 4.15 0.43
N LEU A 206 6.39 4.36 -0.63
CA LEU A 206 6.56 3.36 -1.69
C LEU A 206 7.33 2.14 -1.20
N LEU A 207 8.37 2.34 -0.38
CA LEU A 207 9.12 1.25 0.25
C LEU A 207 8.19 0.38 1.10
N MET A 208 7.35 0.98 1.95
CA MET A 208 6.36 0.23 2.72
C MET A 208 5.41 -0.57 1.82
N ALA A 209 4.87 0.08 0.78
CA ALA A 209 3.94 -0.56 -0.15
C ALA A 209 4.56 -1.77 -0.87
N LEU A 210 5.79 -1.64 -1.35
CA LEU A 210 6.50 -2.72 -2.05
C LEU A 210 6.90 -3.85 -1.09
N VAL A 211 7.36 -3.53 0.11
CA VAL A 211 7.70 -4.55 1.12
C VAL A 211 6.47 -5.37 1.52
N GLU A 212 5.33 -4.72 1.72
CA GLU A 212 4.05 -5.39 1.99
C GLU A 212 3.60 -6.27 0.82
N GLN A 213 3.75 -5.78 -0.41
CA GLN A 213 3.43 -6.56 -1.60
C GLN A 213 4.29 -7.82 -1.73
N GLU A 214 5.61 -7.69 -1.61
CA GLU A 214 6.50 -8.84 -1.76
C GLU A 214 6.27 -9.86 -0.64
N ALA A 215 6.03 -9.39 0.59
CA ALA A 215 5.68 -10.28 1.70
C ALA A 215 4.36 -11.02 1.45
N ALA A 216 3.33 -10.33 0.97
CA ALA A 216 2.05 -10.94 0.63
C ALA A 216 2.15 -11.92 -0.54
N LEU A 217 2.95 -11.59 -1.56
CA LEU A 217 3.19 -12.47 -2.70
C LEU A 217 3.89 -13.76 -2.27
N GLN A 218 4.95 -13.67 -1.46
CA GLN A 218 5.66 -14.84 -0.93
C GLN A 218 4.74 -15.71 -0.06
N GLU A 219 4.00 -15.09 0.86
CA GLU A 219 3.10 -15.82 1.76
C GLU A 219 2.02 -16.58 0.97
N MET A 220 1.33 -15.90 0.06
CA MET A 220 0.23 -16.51 -0.70
C MET A 220 0.74 -17.57 -1.69
N GLN A 221 1.97 -17.45 -2.23
CA GLN A 221 2.57 -18.49 -3.10
C GLN A 221 2.92 -19.78 -2.34
N THR A 222 3.08 -19.73 -1.02
CA THR A 222 3.42 -20.89 -0.19
C THR A 222 2.21 -21.68 0.33
N CYS A 223 1.00 -21.13 0.18
CA CYS A 223 -0.28 -21.77 0.55
C CYS A 223 -0.87 -22.59 -0.60
#